data_AF-A0A938LWW5-F1
#
_entry.id   AF-A0A938LWW5-F1
#
_cell.length_a   1.000
_cell.length_b   1.000
_cell.length_c   1.000
_cell.angle_alpha   90.00
_cell.angle_beta   90.00
_cell.angle_gamma   90.00
#
_symmetry.space_group_name_H-M   'P 1'
#
loop_
_entity.id
_entity.type
_entity.pdbx_description
1 polymer ?
#
loop_
_entity_poly.entity_id
_entity_poly.type
_entity_poly.pdbx_seq_one_letter_code
_entity_poly.pdbx_strand_id
1 'polypeptide(L)'
;MKGMTIIVKTISGWVKVLIFLFGIHIILFGHLTPGGGFAGGVILASSYVLLMLAFGRDFVAENLPLPLASRLDCLGAFLFAFVAILGLVFGAAFFANFLYQKYLPGQALHLVSGGTIPLANMAIGLKVGASLFLVIFALSAFRKDGRPEDETAAERGMGLGSPGAQPPSAVIERNTPEGGGATSGDADATAVRRPQALGQE
;
A
#
# COMPACT_ATOMS: atom_id res chain seq x y z
N MET A 1 3.20 7.74 3.11
CA MET A 1 3.51 6.47 3.83
C MET A 1 4.96 6.16 3.52
N LYS A 2 5.85 6.17 4.52
CA LYS A 2 7.27 5.84 4.32
C LYS A 2 7.34 4.38 3.86
N GLY A 3 7.88 4.13 2.66
CA GLY A 3 7.76 2.82 1.99
C GLY A 3 8.38 1.65 2.77
N MET A 4 7.97 0.43 2.44
CA MET A 4 8.35 -0.83 3.10
C MET A 4 9.86 -1.14 2.99
N THR A 5 10.29 -2.26 3.61
CA THR A 5 11.68 -2.74 3.58
C THR A 5 12.21 -2.88 2.15
N ILE A 6 13.54 -2.82 2.00
CA ILE A 6 14.19 -2.89 0.68
C ILE A 6 13.90 -4.21 -0.04
N ILE A 7 13.80 -5.31 0.70
CA ILE A 7 13.46 -6.64 0.17
C ILE A 7 12.09 -6.60 -0.50
N VAL A 8 11.08 -6.02 0.18
CA VAL A 8 9.72 -5.95 -0.34
C VAL A 8 9.66 -5.04 -1.58
N LYS A 9 10.33 -3.88 -1.56
CA LYS A 9 10.38 -2.98 -2.72
C LYS A 9 10.98 -3.66 -3.95
N THR A 10 12.09 -4.38 -3.77
CA THR A 10 12.75 -5.11 -4.86
C THR A 10 11.85 -6.21 -5.42
N ILE A 11 11.27 -7.06 -4.56
CA ILE A 11 10.40 -8.17 -4.99
C ILE A 11 9.13 -7.63 -5.66
N SER A 12 8.44 -6.66 -5.05
CA SER A 12 7.25 -6.03 -5.63
C SER A 12 7.54 -5.35 -6.97
N GLY A 13 8.74 -4.79 -7.14
CA GLY A 13 9.19 -4.22 -8.42
C GLY A 13 9.21 -5.22 -9.57
N TRP A 14 9.60 -6.47 -9.31
CA TRP A 14 9.57 -7.56 -10.30
C TRP A 14 8.17 -8.15 -10.46
N VAL A 15 7.51 -8.44 -9.34
CA VAL A 15 6.18 -9.07 -9.32
C VAL A 15 5.13 -8.22 -10.02
N LYS A 16 5.18 -6.87 -9.90
CA LYS A 16 4.23 -5.98 -10.58
C LYS A 16 4.21 -6.21 -12.09
N VAL A 17 5.37 -6.45 -12.71
CA VAL A 17 5.50 -6.62 -14.17
C VAL A 17 4.82 -7.91 -14.59
N LEU A 18 5.00 -8.98 -13.81
CA LEU A 18 4.36 -10.26 -14.05
C LEU A 18 2.83 -10.15 -13.90
N ILE A 19 2.34 -9.52 -12.83
CA ILE A 19 0.89 -9.30 -12.62
C ILE A 19 0.30 -8.44 -13.74
N PHE A 20 0.99 -7.38 -14.14
CA PHE A 20 0.54 -6.48 -15.20
C PHE A 20 0.44 -7.19 -16.55
N LEU A 21 1.47 -7.96 -16.92
CA LEU A 21 1.47 -8.75 -18.16
C LEU A 21 0.38 -9.84 -18.14
N PHE A 22 0.19 -10.49 -16.99
CA PHE A 22 -0.88 -11.46 -16.80
C PHE A 22 -2.27 -10.82 -16.95
N GLY A 23 -2.48 -9.63 -16.41
CA GLY A 23 -3.72 -8.87 -16.57
C GLY A 23 -4.02 -8.56 -18.04
N ILE A 24 -3.01 -8.10 -18.81
CA ILE A 24 -3.15 -7.87 -20.26
C ILE A 24 -3.53 -9.16 -20.99
N HIS A 25 -2.87 -10.28 -20.67
CA HIS A 25 -3.19 -11.57 -21.26
C HIS A 25 -4.66 -11.95 -21.04
N ILE A 26 -5.18 -11.83 -19.81
CA ILE A 26 -6.59 -12.13 -19.51
C ILE A 26 -7.56 -11.21 -20.26
N ILE A 27 -7.22 -9.93 -20.46
CA ILE A 27 -8.04 -8.99 -21.23
C ILE A 27 -8.14 -9.42 -22.70
N LEU A 28 -7.01 -9.78 -23.31
CA LEU A 28 -6.94 -10.13 -24.73
C LEU A 28 -7.58 -11.50 -25.03
N PHE A 29 -7.32 -12.48 -24.19
CA PHE A 29 -7.76 -13.86 -24.38
C PHE A 29 -9.11 -14.19 -23.73
N GLY A 30 -9.76 -13.20 -23.10
CA GLY A 30 -11.04 -13.41 -22.39
C GLY A 30 -12.23 -13.85 -23.25
N HIS A 31 -12.07 -14.01 -24.56
CA HIS A 31 -13.07 -14.63 -25.43
C HIS A 31 -12.83 -16.15 -25.65
N LEU A 32 -11.64 -16.66 -25.31
CA LEU A 32 -11.24 -18.07 -25.43
C LEU A 32 -11.11 -18.74 -24.06
N THR A 33 -10.71 -17.99 -23.04
CA THR A 33 -10.51 -18.48 -21.67
C THR A 33 -11.57 -17.92 -20.72
N PRO A 34 -11.90 -18.62 -19.62
CA PRO A 34 -12.76 -18.04 -18.58
C PRO A 34 -12.08 -16.77 -18.03
N GLY A 35 -12.69 -15.61 -18.27
CA GLY A 35 -12.07 -14.31 -18.00
C GLY A 35 -12.78 -13.17 -18.74
N GLY A 36 -12.03 -12.09 -19.01
CA GLY A 36 -12.55 -10.92 -19.74
C GLY A 36 -11.93 -9.60 -19.30
N GLY A 37 -12.48 -8.51 -19.84
CA GLY A 37 -12.03 -7.15 -19.52
C GLY A 37 -12.12 -6.83 -18.02
N PHE A 38 -13.19 -7.26 -17.33
CA PHE A 38 -13.36 -6.96 -15.91
C PHE A 38 -12.30 -7.64 -15.03
N ALA A 39 -12.18 -8.97 -15.10
CA ALA A 39 -11.22 -9.73 -14.30
C ALA A 39 -9.77 -9.28 -14.57
N GLY A 40 -9.43 -9.08 -15.85
CA GLY A 40 -8.12 -8.55 -16.23
C GLY A 40 -7.88 -7.13 -15.73
N GLY A 41 -8.89 -6.25 -15.77
CA GLY A 41 -8.82 -4.90 -15.22
C GLY A 41 -8.56 -4.87 -13.70
N VAL A 42 -9.21 -5.77 -12.95
CA VAL A 42 -8.97 -5.92 -11.50
C VAL A 42 -7.53 -6.38 -11.21
N ILE A 43 -6.98 -7.28 -12.02
CA ILE A 43 -5.58 -7.73 -11.92
C ILE A 43 -4.62 -6.56 -12.21
N LEU A 44 -4.90 -5.77 -13.25
CA LEU A 44 -4.11 -4.57 -13.55
C LEU A 44 -4.12 -3.58 -12.39
N ALA A 45 -5.30 -3.25 -11.85
CA ALA A 45 -5.42 -2.39 -10.67
C ALA A 45 -4.64 -2.95 -9.47
N SER A 46 -4.71 -4.27 -9.23
CA SER A 46 -3.97 -4.92 -8.15
C SER A 46 -2.45 -4.75 -8.27
N SER A 47 -1.90 -4.75 -9.49
CA SER A 47 -0.48 -4.47 -9.71
C SER A 47 -0.08 -3.05 -9.26
N TYR A 48 -0.95 -2.06 -9.49
CA TYR A 48 -0.74 -0.68 -9.03
C TYR A 48 -0.94 -0.54 -7.52
N VAL A 49 -1.92 -1.25 -6.95
CA VAL A 49 -2.12 -1.29 -5.50
C VAL A 49 -0.91 -1.90 -4.80
N LEU A 50 -0.33 -2.98 -5.35
CA LEU A 50 0.92 -3.56 -4.83
C LEU A 50 2.04 -2.52 -4.81
N LEU A 51 2.17 -1.74 -5.87
CA LEU A 51 3.18 -0.67 -5.96
C LEU A 51 2.95 0.43 -4.91
N MET A 52 1.68 0.79 -4.71
CA MET A 52 1.25 1.76 -3.71
C MET A 52 1.56 1.32 -2.29
N LEU A 53 1.40 0.03 -1.99
CA LEU A 53 1.74 -0.53 -0.69
C LEU A 53 3.25 -0.59 -0.48
N ALA A 54 4.03 -1.00 -1.50
CA ALA A 54 5.47 -1.18 -1.37
C ALA A 54 6.27 0.13 -1.30
N PHE A 55 5.98 1.06 -2.20
CA PHE A 55 6.72 2.33 -2.32
C PHE A 55 6.03 3.49 -1.61
N GLY A 56 4.76 3.32 -1.24
CA GLY A 56 3.94 4.36 -0.65
C GLY A 56 3.15 5.15 -1.68
N ARG A 57 2.24 5.99 -1.18
CA ARG A 57 1.34 6.81 -1.99
C ARG A 57 2.08 7.85 -2.83
N ASP A 58 3.18 8.41 -2.33
CA ASP A 58 3.89 9.52 -2.98
C ASP A 58 4.51 9.07 -4.31
N PHE A 59 5.14 7.89 -4.31
CA PHE A 59 5.69 7.27 -5.53
C PHE A 59 4.61 6.99 -6.59
N VAL A 60 3.43 6.54 -6.16
CA VAL A 60 2.33 6.23 -7.08
C VAL A 60 1.65 7.50 -7.60
N ALA A 61 1.56 8.55 -6.80
CA ALA A 61 1.04 9.84 -7.24
C ALA A 61 1.90 10.48 -8.33
N GLU A 62 3.21 10.26 -8.30
CA GLU A 62 4.14 10.69 -9.36
C GLU A 62 3.97 9.89 -10.65
N ASN A 63 3.80 8.56 -10.56
CA ASN A 63 3.68 7.69 -11.73
C ASN A 63 2.28 7.70 -12.37
N LEU A 64 1.22 7.82 -11.56
CA LEU A 64 -0.17 7.81 -12.01
C LEU A 64 -1.00 8.88 -11.25
N PRO A 65 -0.89 10.15 -11.65
CA PRO A 65 -1.61 11.23 -10.98
C PRO A 65 -3.12 11.09 -11.18
N LEU A 66 -3.94 11.52 -10.19
CA LEU A 66 -5.41 11.48 -10.28
C LEU A 66 -5.98 12.00 -11.60
N PRO A 67 -5.55 13.16 -12.15
CA PRO A 67 -6.09 13.63 -13.43
C PRO A 67 -5.82 12.65 -14.58
N LEU A 68 -4.68 11.95 -14.57
CA LEU A 68 -4.38 10.94 -15.57
C LEU A 68 -5.26 9.70 -15.38
N ALA A 69 -5.40 9.20 -14.15
CA ALA A 69 -6.27 8.07 -13.84
C ALA A 69 -7.74 8.36 -14.21
N SER A 70 -8.23 9.57 -13.92
CA SER A 70 -9.58 10.01 -14.30
C SER A 70 -9.73 10.12 -15.82
N ARG A 71 -8.74 10.65 -16.54
CA ARG A 71 -8.75 10.67 -18.01
C ARG A 71 -8.78 9.26 -18.60
N LEU A 72 -8.03 8.32 -18.02
CA LEU A 72 -8.03 6.92 -18.46
C LEU A 72 -9.39 6.24 -18.20
N ASP A 73 -10.04 6.55 -17.08
CA ASP A 73 -11.39 6.04 -16.78
C ASP A 73 -12.44 6.58 -17.77
N CYS A 74 -12.41 7.88 -18.06
CA CYS A 74 -13.26 8.50 -19.07
C CYS A 74 -12.96 7.96 -20.46
N LEU A 75 -11.69 7.75 -20.81
CA LEU A 75 -11.27 7.20 -22.09
C LEU A 75 -11.77 5.75 -22.25
N GLY A 76 -11.67 4.93 -21.20
CA GLY A 76 -12.22 3.57 -21.23
C GLY A 76 -13.74 3.55 -21.44
N ALA A 77 -14.47 4.46 -20.77
CA ALA A 77 -15.92 4.61 -20.98
C ALA A 77 -16.25 5.06 -22.40
N PHE A 78 -15.50 6.04 -22.90
CA PHE A 78 -15.65 6.56 -24.26
C PHE A 78 -15.38 5.49 -25.31
N LEU A 79 -14.28 4.73 -25.18
CA LEU A 79 -13.94 3.64 -26.10
C LEU A 79 -15.02 2.55 -26.10
N PHE A 80 -15.56 2.20 -24.94
CA PHE A 80 -16.64 1.22 -24.84
C PHE A 80 -17.92 1.71 -25.54
N ALA A 81 -18.33 2.96 -25.30
CA ALA A 81 -19.47 3.57 -25.97
C ALA A 81 -19.24 3.71 -27.48
N PHE A 82 -18.02 4.06 -27.89
CA PHE A 82 -17.64 4.19 -29.29
C PHE A 82 -17.77 2.86 -30.04
N VAL A 83 -17.30 1.75 -29.47
CA VAL A 83 -17.48 0.40 -30.05
C VAL A 83 -18.97 0.06 -30.19
N ALA A 84 -19.79 0.43 -29.20
CA ALA A 84 -21.23 0.19 -29.23
C ALA A 84 -21.94 0.95 -30.36
N ILE A 85 -21.58 2.24 -30.54
CA ILE A 85 -22.12 3.11 -31.60
C ILE A 85 -21.66 2.64 -32.98
N LEU A 86 -20.41 2.22 -33.13
CA LEU A 86 -19.92 1.62 -34.38
C LEU A 86 -20.74 0.37 -34.76
N GLY A 87 -21.13 -0.44 -33.77
CA GLY A 87 -22.07 -1.55 -33.97
C GLY A 87 -23.39 -1.10 -34.60
N LEU A 88 -23.97 0.00 -34.12
CA LEU A 88 -25.22 0.55 -34.65
C LEU A 88 -25.07 1.05 -36.09
N VAL A 89 -24.01 1.80 -36.39
CA VAL A 89 -23.77 2.39 -37.71
C VAL A 89 -23.45 1.32 -38.77
N PHE A 90 -22.64 0.33 -38.42
CA PHE A 90 -22.14 -0.66 -39.39
C PHE A 90 -22.87 -2.00 -39.38
N GLY A 91 -23.55 -2.36 -38.29
CA GLY A 91 -24.21 -3.65 -38.12
C GLY A 91 -25.73 -3.58 -37.88
N ALA A 92 -26.33 -2.39 -38.05
CA ALA A 92 -27.77 -2.11 -37.92
C ALA A 92 -28.40 -2.42 -36.55
N ALA A 93 -27.61 -2.84 -35.55
CA ALA A 93 -28.03 -3.09 -34.18
C ALA A 93 -26.94 -2.64 -33.18
N PHE A 94 -27.36 -2.20 -32.00
CA PHE A 94 -26.43 -1.81 -30.94
C PHE A 94 -25.50 -2.99 -30.57
N PHE A 95 -24.19 -2.76 -30.47
CA PHE A 95 -23.18 -3.81 -30.25
C PHE A 95 -23.08 -4.91 -31.32
N ALA A 96 -23.64 -4.70 -32.52
CA ALA A 96 -23.50 -5.68 -33.59
C ALA A 96 -22.03 -6.01 -33.88
N ASN A 97 -21.72 -7.30 -34.07
CA ASN A 97 -20.36 -7.76 -34.36
C ASN A 97 -20.05 -7.58 -35.86
N PHE A 98 -19.99 -6.33 -36.29
CA PHE A 98 -19.82 -5.95 -37.70
C PHE A 98 -18.46 -6.42 -38.29
N LEU A 99 -17.44 -6.60 -37.45
CA LEU A 99 -16.14 -7.12 -37.86
C LEU A 99 -16.19 -8.61 -38.23
N TYR A 100 -16.94 -9.41 -37.47
CA TYR A 100 -17.12 -10.84 -37.76
C TYR A 100 -17.91 -11.07 -39.05
N GLN A 101 -18.93 -10.23 -39.30
CA GLN A 101 -19.84 -10.39 -40.44
C GLN A 101 -19.24 -9.98 -41.79
N LYS A 102 -18.27 -9.03 -41.82
CA LYS A 102 -17.88 -8.34 -43.08
C LYS A 102 -16.41 -8.50 -43.49
N TYR A 103 -15.47 -8.65 -42.56
CA TYR A 103 -14.04 -8.55 -42.89
C TYR A 103 -13.20 -9.76 -42.50
N LEU A 104 -13.66 -10.62 -41.60
CA LEU A 104 -12.87 -11.76 -41.12
C LEU A 104 -13.75 -13.01 -40.90
N PRO A 105 -14.06 -13.80 -41.95
CA PRO A 105 -14.61 -15.14 -41.78
C PRO A 105 -13.54 -15.99 -41.08
N GLY A 106 -13.62 -16.07 -39.75
CA GLY A 106 -12.54 -16.57 -38.91
C GLY A 106 -12.27 -18.06 -39.08
N GLN A 107 -10.99 -18.42 -39.18
CA GLN A 107 -10.51 -19.68 -38.63
C GLN A 107 -10.73 -19.65 -37.10
N ALA A 108 -11.23 -20.75 -36.54
CA ALA A 108 -11.41 -20.88 -35.10
C ALA A 108 -10.05 -20.75 -34.37
N LEU A 109 -10.04 -20.17 -33.16
CA LEU A 109 -8.88 -20.06 -32.24
C LEU A 109 -7.87 -18.92 -32.45
N HIS A 110 -8.20 -17.85 -33.19
CA HIS A 110 -7.33 -16.67 -33.31
C HIS A 110 -7.87 -15.45 -32.55
N LEU A 111 -6.97 -14.60 -32.02
CA LEU A 111 -7.31 -13.38 -31.24
C LEU A 111 -8.29 -12.43 -31.95
N VAL A 112 -8.31 -12.45 -33.28
CA VAL A 112 -9.13 -11.57 -34.13
C VAL A 112 -10.49 -12.20 -34.46
N SER A 113 -10.71 -13.47 -34.10
CA SER A 113 -11.93 -14.22 -34.39
C SER A 113 -13.16 -13.68 -33.63
N GLY A 114 -12.96 -13.05 -32.47
CA GLY A 114 -14.04 -12.42 -31.70
C GLY A 114 -14.61 -11.13 -32.30
N GLY A 115 -14.05 -10.63 -33.41
CA GLY A 115 -14.49 -9.41 -34.08
C GLY A 115 -14.42 -8.18 -33.16
N THR A 116 -15.58 -7.65 -32.74
CA THR A 116 -15.67 -6.48 -31.84
C THR A 116 -15.45 -6.82 -30.35
N ILE A 117 -15.53 -8.09 -29.95
CA ILE A 117 -15.47 -8.50 -28.53
C ILE A 117 -14.10 -8.24 -27.86
N PRO A 118 -12.96 -8.57 -28.48
CA PRO A 118 -11.64 -8.26 -27.90
C PRO A 118 -11.42 -6.76 -27.68
N LEU A 119 -11.92 -5.93 -28.60
CA LEU A 119 -11.88 -4.46 -28.49
C LEU A 119 -12.72 -3.96 -27.30
N ALA A 120 -13.93 -4.49 -27.15
CA ALA A 120 -14.79 -4.17 -26.00
C ALA A 120 -14.14 -4.59 -24.68
N ASN A 121 -13.52 -5.78 -24.62
CA ASN A 121 -12.79 -6.26 -23.45
C ASN A 121 -11.61 -5.35 -23.08
N MET A 122 -10.87 -4.84 -24.05
CA MET A 122 -9.80 -3.87 -23.80
C MET A 122 -10.33 -2.56 -23.19
N ALA A 123 -11.43 -2.03 -23.73
CA ALA A 123 -12.05 -0.81 -23.21
C ALA A 123 -12.55 -1.00 -21.76
N ILE A 124 -13.22 -2.12 -21.49
CA ILE A 124 -13.68 -2.48 -20.14
C ILE A 124 -12.49 -2.66 -19.21
N GLY A 125 -11.43 -3.36 -19.62
CA GLY A 125 -10.25 -3.59 -18.79
C GLY A 125 -9.52 -2.31 -18.42
N LEU A 126 -9.39 -1.37 -19.36
CA LEU A 126 -8.85 -0.04 -19.08
C LEU A 126 -9.72 0.72 -18.08
N LYS A 127 -11.04 0.76 -18.30
CA LYS A 127 -11.99 1.44 -17.42
C LYS A 127 -11.98 0.87 -16.00
N VAL A 128 -12.07 -0.45 -15.86
CA VAL A 128 -12.08 -1.13 -14.56
C VAL A 128 -10.75 -0.94 -13.85
N GLY A 129 -9.62 -1.07 -14.55
CA GLY A 129 -8.30 -0.83 -13.99
C GLY A 129 -8.13 0.59 -13.44
N ALA A 130 -8.51 1.60 -14.24
CA ALA A 130 -8.41 3.01 -13.87
C ALA A 130 -9.35 3.38 -12.70
N SER A 131 -10.62 2.94 -12.76
CA SER A 131 -11.60 3.21 -11.71
C SER A 131 -11.24 2.56 -10.39
N LEU A 132 -10.82 1.29 -10.38
CA LEU A 132 -10.45 0.61 -9.14
C LEU A 132 -9.20 1.22 -8.52
N PHE A 133 -8.21 1.59 -9.35
CA PHE A 133 -7.06 2.36 -8.88
C PHE A 133 -7.49 3.68 -8.23
N LEU A 134 -8.38 4.44 -8.89
CA LEU A 134 -8.84 5.74 -8.39
C LEU A 134 -9.56 5.59 -7.05
N VAL A 135 -10.41 4.58 -6.89
CA VAL A 135 -11.12 4.27 -5.64
C VAL A 135 -10.11 3.97 -4.53
N ILE A 136 -9.15 3.08 -4.76
CA ILE A 136 -8.15 2.73 -3.74
C ILE A 136 -7.27 3.94 -3.40
N PHE A 137 -6.88 4.72 -4.40
CA PHE A 137 -6.11 5.93 -4.19
C PHE A 137 -6.87 6.96 -3.35
N ALA A 138 -8.16 7.17 -3.65
CA ALA A 138 -9.04 8.05 -2.90
C ALA A 138 -9.21 7.58 -1.46
N LEU A 139 -9.51 6.30 -1.23
CA LEU A 139 -9.63 5.72 0.12
C LEU A 139 -8.33 5.83 0.93
N SER A 140 -7.19 5.61 0.29
CA SER A 140 -5.89 5.82 0.95
C SER A 140 -5.62 7.29 1.27
N ALA A 141 -6.28 8.24 0.59
CA ALA A 141 -6.16 9.66 0.90
C ALA A 141 -6.96 10.05 2.15
N PHE A 142 -8.15 9.47 2.33
CA PHE A 142 -9.01 9.73 3.49
C PHE A 142 -8.46 9.16 4.80
N ARG A 143 -7.58 8.15 4.76
CA ARG A 143 -6.98 7.55 5.97
C ARG A 143 -5.95 8.44 6.69
N LYS A 144 -5.91 9.75 6.38
CA LYS A 144 -4.95 10.71 6.97
C LYS A 144 -5.47 11.39 8.26
N ASP A 145 -6.73 11.21 8.64
CA ASP A 145 -7.33 11.88 9.81
C ASP A 145 -7.42 11.00 11.07
N GLY A 146 -6.39 10.20 11.36
CA GLY A 146 -6.47 9.17 12.41
C GLY A 146 -5.27 8.97 13.32
N ARG A 147 -4.45 10.01 13.58
CA ARG A 147 -3.55 10.21 14.76
C ARG A 147 -2.33 11.08 14.41
N PRO A 148 -2.27 12.28 14.97
CA PRO A 148 -1.16 12.73 15.81
C PRO A 148 -1.77 13.02 17.20
N GLU A 149 -1.29 12.56 18.34
CA GLU A 149 -0.07 12.96 19.04
C GLU A 149 -0.04 12.08 20.30
N ASP A 150 0.88 11.12 20.44
CA ASP A 150 1.11 10.48 21.75
C ASP A 150 2.53 9.93 21.93
N GLU A 151 3.46 10.31 21.05
CA GLU A 151 4.87 9.96 21.18
C GLU A 151 5.73 11.17 21.60
N THR A 152 5.17 12.39 21.57
CA THR A 152 5.87 13.63 21.97
C THR A 152 5.55 14.07 23.40
N ALA A 153 4.50 13.51 24.04
CA ALA A 153 4.15 13.81 25.43
C ALA A 153 5.01 13.02 26.45
N ALA A 154 5.48 11.82 26.08
CA ALA A 154 6.26 10.96 26.98
C ALA A 154 7.71 11.44 27.21
N GLU A 155 8.32 12.11 26.22
CA GLU A 155 9.69 12.62 26.36
C GLU A 155 9.77 14.00 27.03
N ARG A 156 8.68 14.77 27.09
CA ARG A 156 8.65 16.07 27.79
C ARG A 156 8.49 15.96 29.31
N GLY A 157 8.20 14.76 29.83
CA GLY A 157 8.09 14.48 31.27
C GLY A 157 9.38 13.98 31.92
N MET A 158 10.44 13.72 31.16
CA MET A 158 11.68 13.12 31.69
C MET A 158 12.92 13.83 31.13
N GLY A 159 13.40 14.81 31.90
CA GLY A 159 14.75 15.34 31.76
C GLY A 159 14.80 16.74 31.17
N LEU A 160 15.06 17.71 32.05
CA LEU A 160 16.29 18.50 32.01
C LEU A 160 16.25 19.49 33.19
N GLY A 161 16.96 19.12 34.26
CA GLY A 161 17.55 20.13 35.12
C GLY A 161 18.49 20.99 34.27
N SER A 162 18.45 22.29 34.48
CA SER A 162 19.50 23.17 34.00
C SER A 162 19.70 24.36 34.93
N PRO A 163 20.94 24.90 34.93
CA PRO A 163 21.58 25.49 36.07
C PRO A 163 21.56 27.02 36.00
N GLY A 164 21.76 27.67 37.15
CA GLY A 164 22.19 29.06 37.20
C GLY A 164 21.12 30.06 37.57
N ALA A 165 20.87 30.17 38.88
CA ALA A 165 20.48 31.43 39.50
C ALA A 165 21.34 31.59 40.76
N GLN A 166 22.35 32.47 40.69
CA GLN A 166 23.22 32.84 41.82
C GLN A 166 22.47 33.89 42.71
N PRO A 167 22.74 33.95 44.03
CA PRO A 167 21.72 34.14 45.06
C PRO A 167 21.62 35.56 45.61
N PRO A 168 20.61 35.88 46.44
CA PRO A 168 20.71 36.96 47.41
C PRO A 168 21.37 36.46 48.70
N SER A 169 22.52 37.06 48.98
CA SER A 169 23.26 37.16 50.24
C SER A 169 22.39 37.24 51.50
N ALA A 170 22.64 36.36 52.48
CA ALA A 170 22.46 36.63 53.90
C ALA A 170 23.09 35.52 54.79
N VAL A 171 24.02 35.97 55.64
CA VAL A 171 24.35 35.43 56.97
C VAL A 171 25.11 34.10 57.07
N ILE A 172 26.40 34.25 57.32
CA ILE A 172 27.30 33.27 57.93
C ILE A 172 26.88 33.10 59.39
N GLU A 173 26.55 31.88 59.81
CA GLU A 173 26.69 31.47 61.21
C GLU A 173 27.44 30.13 61.26
N ARG A 174 28.73 30.21 61.57
CA ARG A 174 29.53 29.06 61.98
C ARG A 174 29.21 28.78 63.44
N ASN A 175 28.89 27.53 63.76
CA ASN A 175 29.28 26.93 65.03
C ASN A 175 29.53 25.44 64.84
N THR A 176 30.77 25.04 65.12
CA THR A 176 31.23 23.69 65.46
C THR A 176 31.45 23.69 66.99
N PRO A 177 31.85 22.59 67.65
CA PRO A 177 31.55 21.14 67.55
C PRO A 177 30.92 20.62 68.87
N GLU A 178 30.47 19.35 68.96
CA GLU A 178 30.61 18.42 70.13
C GLU A 178 30.14 17.02 69.64
N GLY A 179 31.00 15.98 69.58
CA GLY A 179 31.13 14.89 70.59
C GLY A 179 30.12 13.76 70.33
N GLY A 180 30.38 12.45 70.26
CA GLY A 180 31.50 11.55 70.57
C GLY A 180 31.01 10.07 70.49
N GLY A 181 31.93 9.10 70.47
CA GLY A 181 31.72 7.64 70.70
C GLY A 181 31.35 6.80 69.46
N ALA A 182 32.21 5.93 68.88
CA ALA A 182 32.71 4.62 69.35
C ALA A 182 31.53 3.63 69.63
N THR A 183 31.39 2.42 69.08
CA THR A 183 32.29 1.23 68.96
C THR A 183 31.60 0.15 68.08
N SER A 184 32.26 -0.45 67.07
CA SER A 184 32.80 -1.84 67.00
C SER A 184 31.84 -3.05 67.00
N GLY A 185 32.11 -4.01 66.09
CA GLY A 185 31.82 -5.46 66.21
C GLY A 185 30.88 -5.98 65.10
N ASP A 186 31.35 -6.62 64.02
CA ASP A 186 31.94 -7.97 63.85
C ASP A 186 30.94 -9.09 63.55
N ALA A 187 31.43 -10.06 62.76
CA ALA A 187 30.92 -11.38 62.37
C ALA A 187 29.91 -11.41 61.20
N ASP A 188 30.30 -11.82 59.99
CA ASP A 188 30.70 -13.18 59.54
C ASP A 188 29.53 -14.18 59.53
N ALA A 189 29.22 -14.70 58.34
CA ALA A 189 28.93 -16.12 58.11
C ALA A 189 28.45 -16.39 56.67
N THR A 190 29.33 -17.07 55.95
CA THR A 190 29.17 -17.73 54.65
C THR A 190 28.30 -18.99 54.74
N ALA A 191 27.42 -19.26 53.75
CA ALA A 191 26.95 -20.60 53.32
C ALA A 191 26.01 -20.43 52.10
N VAL A 192 26.36 -20.70 50.84
CA VAL A 192 26.66 -21.99 50.16
C VAL A 192 25.70 -23.14 50.48
N ARG A 193 24.73 -23.40 49.59
CA ARG A 193 24.39 -24.73 49.00
C ARG A 193 23.17 -24.63 48.04
N ARG A 194 23.39 -24.94 46.76
CA ARG A 194 22.48 -25.75 45.89
C ARG A 194 22.91 -27.24 46.03
N PRO A 195 22.25 -28.30 45.49
CA PRO A 195 21.30 -28.38 44.35
C PRO A 195 20.16 -29.45 44.48
N GLN A 196 19.48 -29.72 43.34
CA GLN A 196 18.65 -30.90 42.95
C GLN A 196 17.14 -30.82 43.26
N ALA A 197 16.20 -30.82 42.30
CA ALA A 197 15.85 -31.73 41.17
C ALA A 197 14.78 -32.78 41.56
N LEU A 198 13.58 -32.65 40.97
CA LEU A 198 12.49 -33.63 40.79
C LEU A 198 11.37 -32.84 40.04
N GLY A 199 10.77 -33.24 38.92
CA GLY A 199 10.63 -34.54 38.27
C GLY A 199 9.17 -35.03 38.41
N GLN A 200 8.42 -35.04 37.29
CA GLN A 200 7.11 -35.68 37.08
C GLN A 200 5.92 -34.98 37.79
N GLU A 201 4.73 -34.77 37.22
CA GLU A 201 3.96 -35.51 36.21
C GLU A 201 3.39 -34.64 35.08
#